data_AF-A0A1J4W1X7-F1
#
_entry.id   AF-A0A1J4W1X7-F1
#
_cell.length_a   1.000
_cell.length_b   1.000
_cell.length_c   1.000
_cell.angle_alpha   90.00
_cell.angle_beta   90.00
_cell.angle_gamma   90.00
#
_symmetry.space_group_name_H-M   'P 1'
#
loop_
_entity.id
_entity.type
_entity.pdbx_description
1 polymer ?
#
loop_
_entity_poly.entity_id
_entity_poly.type
_entity_poly.pdbx_seq_one_letter_code
_entity_poly.pdbx_strand_id
1 'polypeptide(L)'
;MNVKESWKKFWKFLNEDSWQSWLISLILAFVIIKFVFFPVLSLITGSGLPLVVVESCSMYHGSNFDSWWQEKKLWYEDNDIEKGDFEEFPFNSGLNKGDIILIWDRGIVEEGDIIVFNANYRNPLIHRVVEFDGNYSTKGDHNPTQLDVEREINPNNLIGRAVLRVPALGWAKLIFFEGSRPAEQRGFCR
;
A
#
# COMPACT_ATOMS: atom_id res chain seq x y z
N MET A 1 32.45 11.67 -33.20
CA MET A 1 32.62 10.78 -32.04
C MET A 1 31.64 9.62 -32.19
N ASN A 2 32.10 8.37 -32.14
CA ASN A 2 31.25 7.19 -32.31
C ASN A 2 30.38 6.99 -31.06
N VAL A 3 29.06 7.02 -31.20
CA VAL A 3 28.09 6.90 -30.08
C VAL A 3 28.37 5.64 -29.24
N LYS A 4 28.74 4.54 -29.90
CA LYS A 4 29.06 3.26 -29.24
C LYS A 4 30.30 3.35 -28.35
N GLU A 5 31.29 4.12 -28.77
CA GLU A 5 32.52 4.33 -27.99
C GLU A 5 32.28 5.25 -26.80
N SER A 6 31.50 6.33 -26.99
CA SER A 6 31.09 7.22 -25.90
C SER A 6 30.30 6.46 -24.82
N TRP A 7 29.38 5.58 -25.21
CA TRP A 7 28.60 4.76 -24.28
C TRP A 7 29.48 3.80 -23.48
N LYS A 8 30.44 3.12 -24.13
CA LYS A 8 31.40 2.23 -23.44
C LYS A 8 32.25 2.99 -22.43
N LYS A 9 32.73 4.19 -22.79
CA LYS A 9 33.51 5.05 -21.87
C LYS A 9 32.68 5.49 -20.67
N PHE A 10 31.43 5.88 -20.90
CA PHE A 10 30.51 6.25 -19.82
C PHE A 10 30.21 5.06 -18.89
N TRP A 11 29.93 3.87 -19.44
CA TRP A 11 29.76 2.66 -18.64
C TRP A 11 31.01 2.27 -17.86
N LYS A 12 32.19 2.45 -18.44
CA LYS A 12 33.44 2.24 -17.73
C LYS A 12 33.55 3.21 -16.55
N PHE A 13 33.28 4.50 -16.79
CA PHE A 13 33.28 5.53 -15.76
C PHE A 13 32.34 5.20 -14.59
N LEU A 14 31.09 4.79 -14.85
CA LEU A 14 30.12 4.42 -13.80
C LEU A 14 30.57 3.22 -12.94
N ASN A 15 31.51 2.40 -13.44
CA ASN A 15 32.06 1.26 -12.71
C ASN A 15 33.42 1.56 -12.07
N GLU A 16 33.93 2.79 -12.20
CA GLU A 16 35.17 3.19 -11.53
C GLU A 16 34.93 3.34 -10.03
N ASP A 17 35.91 2.89 -9.23
CA ASP A 17 35.93 3.05 -7.78
C ASP A 17 36.34 4.50 -7.41
N SER A 18 35.46 5.44 -7.74
CA SER A 18 35.63 6.86 -7.46
C SER A 18 34.35 7.47 -6.90
N TRP A 19 34.49 8.50 -6.06
CA TRP A 19 33.34 9.16 -5.44
C TRP A 19 32.45 9.87 -6.49
N GLN A 20 33.04 10.37 -7.59
CA GLN A 20 32.30 11.00 -8.68
C GLN A 20 31.43 9.99 -9.43
N SER A 21 32.00 8.82 -9.74
CA SER A 21 31.28 7.71 -10.36
C SER A 21 30.11 7.27 -9.49
N TRP A 22 30.35 7.09 -8.18
CA TRP A 22 29.31 6.72 -7.23
C TRP A 22 28.18 7.75 -7.18
N LEU A 23 28.50 9.05 -7.06
CA LEU A 23 27.51 10.12 -7.02
C LEU A 23 26.69 10.19 -8.32
N ILE A 24 27.34 10.12 -9.48
CA ILE A 24 26.65 10.14 -10.77
C ILE A 24 25.76 8.90 -10.93
N SER A 25 26.22 7.73 -10.47
CA SER A 25 25.41 6.51 -10.47
C SER A 25 24.17 6.63 -9.60
N LEU A 26 24.27 7.24 -8.41
CA LEU A 26 23.11 7.51 -7.56
C LEU A 26 22.12 8.48 -8.21
N ILE A 27 22.61 9.56 -8.83
CA ILE A 27 21.75 10.51 -9.56
C ILE A 27 21.05 9.79 -10.72
N LEU A 28 21.79 8.98 -11.49
CA LEU A 28 21.24 8.21 -12.59
C LEU A 28 20.18 7.21 -12.10
N ALA A 29 20.45 6.49 -11.00
CA ALA A 29 19.50 5.59 -10.39
C ALA A 29 18.22 6.32 -9.96
N PHE A 30 18.34 7.48 -9.31
CA PHE A 30 17.19 8.31 -8.93
C PHE A 30 16.38 8.75 -10.15
N VAL A 31 17.05 9.18 -11.23
CA VAL A 31 16.40 9.58 -12.49
C VAL A 31 15.67 8.40 -13.12
N ILE A 32 16.31 7.22 -13.21
CA ILE A 32 15.69 6.00 -13.75
C ILE A 32 14.48 5.60 -12.90
N ILE A 33 14.61 5.59 -11.57
CA ILE A 33 13.50 5.21 -10.69
C ILE A 33 12.33 6.17 -10.89
N LYS A 34 12.58 7.48 -10.85
CA LYS A 34 11.54 8.51 -10.91
C LYS A 34 10.87 8.63 -12.27
N PHE A 35 11.64 8.55 -13.36
CA PHE A 35 11.16 8.86 -14.71
C PHE A 35 10.97 7.63 -15.61
N VAL A 36 11.44 6.45 -15.19
CA VAL A 36 11.24 5.20 -15.94
C VAL A 36 10.47 4.18 -15.11
N PHE A 37 10.99 3.79 -13.94
CA PHE A 37 10.39 2.71 -13.14
C PHE A 37 8.96 3.04 -12.70
N PHE A 38 8.74 4.17 -12.03
CA PHE A 38 7.41 4.54 -11.54
C PHE A 38 6.40 4.82 -12.68
N PRO A 39 6.75 5.55 -13.76
CA PRO A 39 5.84 5.74 -14.89
C PRO A 39 5.47 4.43 -15.59
N VAL A 40 6.43 3.52 -15.80
CA VAL A 40 6.15 2.20 -16.38
C VAL A 40 5.25 1.39 -15.44
N LEU A 41 5.53 1.40 -14.14
CA LEU A 41 4.72 0.67 -13.17
C LEU A 41 3.29 1.22 -13.13
N SER A 42 3.12 2.54 -13.09
CA SER A 42 1.81 3.20 -13.14
C SER A 42 1.04 2.87 -14.42
N LEU A 43 1.72 2.83 -15.58
CA LEU A 43 1.11 2.41 -16.85
C LEU A 43 0.62 0.95 -16.77
N ILE A 44 1.45 0.05 -16.23
CA ILE A 44 1.11 -1.38 -16.10
C ILE A 44 -0.07 -1.54 -15.17
N THR A 45 -0.02 -0.96 -13.96
CA THR A 45 -1.05 -1.16 -12.95
C THR A 45 -2.32 -0.35 -13.19
N GLY A 46 -2.26 0.70 -14.02
CA GLY A 46 -3.35 1.67 -14.19
C GLY A 46 -3.45 2.70 -13.08
N SER A 47 -2.73 2.53 -11.96
CA SER A 47 -2.87 3.37 -10.77
C SER A 47 -1.89 4.55 -10.78
N GLY A 48 -2.35 5.71 -10.33
CA GLY A 48 -1.50 6.87 -10.07
C GLY A 48 -0.58 6.70 -8.84
N LEU A 49 -0.88 5.73 -7.97
CA LEU A 49 -0.09 5.38 -6.78
C LEU A 49 0.17 3.87 -6.75
N PRO A 50 1.02 3.35 -7.66
CA PRO A 50 1.19 1.91 -7.84
C PRO A 50 1.81 1.20 -6.63
N LEU A 51 2.57 1.91 -5.79
CA LEU A 51 3.14 1.38 -4.55
C LEU A 51 2.78 2.28 -3.38
N VAL A 52 2.22 1.69 -2.32
CA VAL A 52 1.79 2.42 -1.13
C VAL A 52 2.43 1.80 0.11
N VAL A 53 2.92 2.63 1.03
CA VAL A 53 3.40 2.21 2.34
C VAL A 53 2.24 2.30 3.34
N VAL A 54 1.97 1.22 4.07
CA VAL A 54 0.96 1.20 5.12
C VAL A 54 1.48 2.00 6.32
N GLU A 55 0.81 3.10 6.65
CA GLU A 55 1.30 4.05 7.67
C GLU A 55 0.60 3.95 9.03
N SER A 56 -0.45 3.13 9.17
CA SER A 56 -1.26 2.98 10.38
C SER A 56 -1.55 1.51 10.70
N CYS A 57 -2.21 1.27 11.83
CA CYS A 57 -2.61 -0.06 12.28
C CYS A 57 -4.09 -0.38 12.01
N SER A 58 -4.78 0.41 11.18
CA SER A 58 -6.22 0.23 10.96
C SER A 58 -6.59 -1.07 10.25
N MET A 59 -5.63 -1.78 9.67
CA MET A 59 -5.81 -3.09 9.02
C MET A 59 -5.12 -4.23 9.79
N TYR A 60 -4.65 -3.99 11.01
CA TYR A 60 -3.85 -4.94 11.78
C TYR A 60 -4.68 -6.08 12.39
N HIS A 61 -4.21 -7.32 12.21
CA HIS A 61 -4.88 -8.54 12.71
C HIS A 61 -4.14 -9.23 13.86
N GLY A 62 -3.05 -8.69 14.37
CA GLY A 62 -2.27 -9.42 15.36
C GLY A 62 -1.54 -10.62 14.75
N SER A 63 -1.31 -11.64 15.59
CA SER A 63 -0.57 -12.86 15.21
C SER A 63 -1.45 -14.06 14.86
N ASN A 64 -2.73 -14.04 15.22
CA ASN A 64 -3.63 -15.18 15.05
C ASN A 64 -5.00 -14.73 14.56
N PHE A 65 -5.41 -15.28 13.41
CA PHE A 65 -6.69 -14.96 12.77
C PHE A 65 -7.89 -15.26 13.67
N ASP A 66 -7.93 -16.43 14.32
CA ASP A 66 -9.07 -16.81 15.16
C ASP A 66 -9.26 -15.85 16.33
N SER A 67 -8.16 -15.42 16.98
CA SER A 67 -8.18 -14.44 18.06
C SER A 67 -8.71 -13.09 17.57
N TRP A 68 -8.17 -12.59 16.45
CA TRP A 68 -8.64 -11.35 15.84
C TRP A 68 -10.12 -11.43 15.45
N TRP A 69 -10.54 -12.55 14.86
CA TRP A 69 -11.93 -12.79 14.51
C TRP A 69 -12.81 -12.73 15.75
N GLN A 70 -12.47 -13.44 16.84
CA GLN A 70 -13.27 -13.37 18.07
C GLN A 70 -13.41 -11.96 18.62
N GLU A 71 -12.41 -11.09 18.44
CA GLU A 71 -12.45 -9.70 18.89
C GLU A 71 -13.27 -8.79 17.97
N LYS A 72 -13.29 -9.04 16.65
CA LYS A 72 -13.88 -8.13 15.65
C LYS A 72 -15.17 -8.63 15.01
N LYS A 73 -15.50 -9.91 15.14
CA LYS A 73 -16.60 -10.59 14.44
C LYS A 73 -17.94 -9.90 14.56
N LEU A 74 -18.26 -9.28 15.71
CA LEU A 74 -19.57 -8.69 15.95
C LEU A 74 -19.95 -7.71 14.84
N TRP A 75 -19.02 -6.85 14.43
CA TRP A 75 -19.31 -5.91 13.35
C TRP A 75 -19.51 -6.60 12.01
N TYR A 76 -18.70 -7.61 11.69
CA TYR A 76 -18.79 -8.32 10.41
C TYR A 76 -20.05 -9.20 10.32
N GLU A 77 -20.38 -9.92 11.37
CA GLU A 77 -21.59 -10.74 11.48
C GLU A 77 -22.85 -9.86 11.42
N ASP A 78 -22.83 -8.66 12.01
CA ASP A 78 -23.92 -7.67 11.90
C ASP A 78 -24.07 -7.07 10.48
N ASN A 79 -23.08 -7.29 9.60
CA ASN A 79 -23.06 -6.84 8.20
C ASN A 79 -22.97 -8.03 7.24
N ASP A 80 -23.55 -9.18 7.62
CA ASP A 80 -23.70 -10.38 6.79
C ASP A 80 -22.38 -10.99 6.24
N ILE A 81 -21.25 -10.75 6.92
CA ILE A 81 -19.96 -11.37 6.61
C ILE A 81 -19.62 -12.39 7.70
N GLU A 82 -19.74 -13.68 7.38
CA GLU A 82 -19.38 -14.75 8.31
C GLU A 82 -17.88 -15.04 8.30
N LYS A 83 -17.42 -15.85 9.28
CA LYS A 83 -16.01 -16.25 9.38
C LYS A 83 -15.51 -16.95 8.13
N GLY A 84 -16.36 -17.82 7.57
CA GLY A 84 -16.04 -18.59 6.38
C GLY A 84 -15.78 -17.69 5.18
N ASP A 85 -16.65 -16.70 4.97
CA ASP A 85 -16.50 -15.71 3.89
C ASP A 85 -15.19 -14.92 4.06
N PHE A 86 -14.92 -14.45 5.29
CA PHE A 86 -13.73 -13.66 5.56
C PHE A 86 -12.42 -14.45 5.34
N GLU A 87 -12.42 -15.76 5.66
CA GLU A 87 -11.26 -16.62 5.42
C GLU A 87 -10.89 -16.72 3.93
N GLU A 88 -11.86 -16.57 3.03
CA GLU A 88 -11.65 -16.59 1.58
C GLU A 88 -11.14 -15.24 1.03
N PHE A 89 -11.29 -14.15 1.79
CA PHE A 89 -10.87 -12.83 1.34
C PHE A 89 -9.36 -12.71 1.12
N PRO A 90 -8.93 -11.93 0.11
CA PRO A 90 -7.52 -11.61 -0.05
C PRO A 90 -7.02 -10.83 1.16
N PHE A 91 -5.78 -11.11 1.59
CA PHE A 91 -5.21 -10.50 2.79
C PHE A 91 -6.07 -10.71 4.04
N ASN A 92 -6.64 -11.90 4.22
CA ASN A 92 -7.37 -12.31 5.44
C ASN A 92 -6.53 -12.25 6.74
N SER A 93 -5.23 -11.96 6.65
CA SER A 93 -4.31 -11.68 7.78
C SER A 93 -4.03 -10.19 7.98
N GLY A 94 -4.82 -9.32 7.34
CA GLY A 94 -4.69 -7.87 7.45
C GLY A 94 -3.43 -7.30 6.81
N LEU A 95 -3.11 -6.05 7.16
CA LEU A 95 -1.90 -5.35 6.77
C LEU A 95 -1.21 -4.76 7.98
N ASN A 96 0.12 -4.82 8.00
CA ASN A 96 0.92 -4.26 9.07
C ASN A 96 1.47 -2.88 8.67
N LYS A 97 1.58 -1.99 9.67
CA LYS A 97 2.34 -0.76 9.49
C LYS A 97 3.75 -1.08 9.00
N GLY A 98 4.15 -0.40 7.91
CA GLY A 98 5.42 -0.58 7.23
C GLY A 98 5.41 -1.62 6.12
N ASP A 99 4.29 -2.26 5.82
CA ASP A 99 4.15 -3.04 4.60
C ASP A 99 4.17 -2.12 3.37
N ILE A 100 4.71 -2.61 2.26
CA ILE A 100 4.53 -2.01 0.94
C ILE A 100 3.51 -2.85 0.18
N ILE A 101 2.48 -2.23 -0.35
CA ILE A 101 1.47 -2.90 -1.17
C ILE A 101 1.52 -2.41 -2.62
N LEU A 102 1.38 -3.35 -3.56
CA LEU A 102 1.18 -3.07 -4.98
C LEU A 102 -0.30 -2.82 -5.24
N ILE A 103 -0.59 -1.68 -5.86
CA ILE A 103 -1.94 -1.24 -6.18
C ILE A 103 -2.21 -1.46 -7.66
N TRP A 104 -3.35 -2.08 -7.95
CA TRP A 104 -3.82 -2.43 -9.28
C TRP A 104 -5.17 -1.78 -9.53
N ASP A 105 -5.23 -0.89 -10.52
CA ASP A 105 -6.44 -0.15 -10.89
C ASP A 105 -6.96 -0.65 -12.25
N ARG A 106 -7.13 -1.97 -12.36
CA ARG A 106 -7.73 -2.61 -13.51
C ARG A 106 -8.57 -3.80 -13.06
N GLY A 107 -9.71 -3.98 -13.71
CA GLY A 107 -10.64 -5.05 -13.40
C GLY A 107 -11.71 -4.62 -12.40
N ILE A 108 -12.42 -5.60 -11.87
CA ILE A 108 -13.53 -5.41 -10.95
C ILE A 108 -12.99 -5.51 -9.52
N VAL A 109 -13.47 -4.63 -8.66
CA VAL A 109 -13.28 -4.70 -7.21
C VAL A 109 -14.46 -5.47 -6.64
N GLU A 110 -14.18 -6.48 -5.84
CA GLU A 110 -15.19 -7.34 -5.23
C GLU A 110 -15.24 -7.14 -3.72
N GLU A 111 -16.29 -7.66 -3.08
CA GLU A 111 -16.34 -7.73 -1.62
C GLU A 111 -15.13 -8.48 -1.08
N GLY A 112 -14.57 -8.01 0.03
CA GLY A 112 -13.36 -8.57 0.62
C GLY A 112 -12.04 -8.06 0.06
N ASP A 113 -12.02 -7.40 -1.11
CA ASP A 113 -10.81 -6.74 -1.63
C ASP A 113 -10.37 -5.62 -0.67
N ILE A 114 -9.05 -5.42 -0.54
CA ILE A 114 -8.51 -4.21 0.11
C ILE A 114 -8.28 -3.14 -0.95
N ILE A 115 -8.93 -1.99 -0.81
CA ILE A 115 -8.79 -0.87 -1.75
C ILE A 115 -8.10 0.33 -1.13
N VAL A 116 -7.47 1.12 -2.00
CA VAL A 116 -6.94 2.44 -1.67
C VAL A 116 -7.86 3.48 -2.28
N PHE A 117 -8.32 4.44 -1.48
CA PHE A 117 -9.23 5.48 -1.95
C PHE A 117 -8.95 6.83 -1.29
N ASN A 118 -9.32 7.89 -2.00
CA ASN A 118 -9.19 9.24 -1.49
C ASN A 118 -10.41 9.60 -0.62
N ALA A 119 -10.16 9.91 0.65
CA ALA A 119 -11.18 10.28 1.64
C ALA A 119 -11.02 11.73 2.15
N ASN A 120 -10.41 12.61 1.34
CA ASN A 120 -10.08 14.00 1.71
C ASN A 120 -9.19 14.16 2.95
N TYR A 121 -8.48 13.10 3.34
CA TYR A 121 -7.39 13.18 4.30
C TYR A 121 -6.06 13.54 3.62
N ARG A 122 -5.05 13.84 4.43
CA ARG A 122 -3.69 14.08 3.94
C ARG A 122 -3.14 12.92 3.11
N ASN A 123 -3.47 11.69 3.50
CA ASN A 123 -3.08 10.46 2.82
C ASN A 123 -4.35 9.66 2.50
N PRO A 124 -4.37 8.91 1.39
CA PRO A 124 -5.44 7.94 1.09
C PRO A 124 -5.63 6.91 2.20
N LEU A 125 -6.85 6.37 2.31
CA LEU A 125 -7.16 5.24 3.19
C LEU A 125 -6.95 3.91 2.47
N ILE A 126 -6.71 2.87 3.24
CA ILE A 126 -6.46 1.50 2.76
C ILE A 126 -7.32 0.56 3.60
N HIS A 127 -8.49 0.17 3.10
CA HIS A 127 -9.49 -0.57 3.87
C HIS A 127 -10.19 -1.63 3.02
N ARG A 128 -10.82 -2.60 3.69
CA ARG A 128 -11.48 -3.73 3.03
C ARG A 128 -12.86 -3.34 2.56
N VAL A 129 -13.23 -3.70 1.33
CA VAL A 129 -14.60 -3.57 0.82
C VAL A 129 -15.49 -4.55 1.57
N VAL A 130 -16.59 -4.03 2.10
CA VAL A 130 -17.58 -4.82 2.85
C VAL A 130 -18.95 -4.82 2.17
N GLU A 131 -19.18 -3.91 1.23
CA GLU A 131 -20.41 -3.84 0.45
C GLU A 131 -20.16 -2.99 -0.82
N PHE A 132 -20.92 -3.28 -1.88
CA PHE A 132 -20.99 -2.45 -3.07
C PHE A 132 -22.43 -2.32 -3.58
N ASP A 133 -23.01 -1.12 -3.44
CA ASP A 133 -24.34 -0.76 -3.96
C ASP A 133 -24.24 0.48 -4.87
N GLY A 134 -23.38 0.38 -5.88
CA GLY A 134 -23.03 1.48 -6.80
C GLY A 134 -21.95 2.44 -6.26
N ASN A 135 -21.87 2.59 -4.93
CA ASN A 135 -20.71 3.14 -4.22
C ASN A 135 -20.06 2.03 -3.39
N TYR A 136 -18.76 2.17 -3.12
CA TYR A 136 -18.06 1.24 -2.21
C TYR A 136 -18.32 1.62 -0.76
N SER A 137 -18.53 0.61 0.07
CA SER A 137 -18.44 0.68 1.52
C SER A 137 -17.20 -0.08 1.95
N THR A 138 -16.40 0.47 2.85
CA THR A 138 -15.17 -0.18 3.35
C THR A 138 -15.12 -0.23 4.87
N LYS A 139 -14.18 -1.01 5.42
CA LYS A 139 -13.86 -0.98 6.84
C LYS A 139 -12.39 -1.23 7.09
N GLY A 140 -11.81 -0.44 8.00
CA GLY A 140 -10.55 -0.80 8.63
C GLY A 140 -10.70 -2.01 9.54
N ASP A 141 -10.06 -3.12 9.19
CA ASP A 141 -10.21 -4.40 9.90
C ASP A 141 -9.89 -4.33 11.42
N HIS A 142 -8.98 -3.43 11.82
CA HIS A 142 -8.64 -3.23 13.21
C HIS A 142 -9.54 -2.19 13.91
N ASN A 143 -10.24 -1.35 13.15
CA ASN A 143 -11.09 -0.31 13.71
C ASN A 143 -12.29 -0.94 14.43
N PRO A 144 -12.68 -0.42 15.61
CA PRO A 144 -13.83 -0.95 16.36
C PRO A 144 -15.14 -0.80 15.58
N THR A 145 -15.28 0.28 14.83
CA THR A 145 -16.46 0.57 14.00
C THR A 145 -16.01 1.05 12.63
N GLN A 146 -16.95 1.11 11.70
CA GLN A 146 -16.76 1.77 10.41
C GLN A 146 -16.71 3.30 10.59
N LEU A 147 -15.86 3.98 9.83
CA LEU A 147 -15.80 5.44 9.81
C LEU A 147 -16.89 6.01 8.88
N ASP A 148 -17.35 7.25 9.14
CA ASP A 148 -18.39 7.86 8.30
C ASP A 148 -17.95 8.02 6.83
N VAL A 149 -16.67 8.30 6.58
CA VAL A 149 -16.10 8.43 5.24
C VAL A 149 -15.92 7.09 4.51
N GLU A 150 -16.07 5.97 5.22
CA GLU A 150 -15.92 4.63 4.64
C GLU A 150 -17.24 4.09 4.08
N ARG A 151 -18.39 4.70 4.41
CA ARG A 151 -19.73 4.18 4.06
C ARG A 151 -20.16 4.42 2.63
N GLU A 152 -19.71 5.52 2.02
CA GLU A 152 -20.14 5.92 0.68
C GLU A 152 -18.96 6.49 -0.10
N ILE A 153 -18.19 5.60 -0.71
CA ILE A 153 -17.01 5.94 -1.49
C ILE A 153 -17.38 5.88 -2.97
N ASN A 154 -17.41 7.06 -3.59
CA ASN A 154 -17.63 7.15 -5.02
C ASN A 154 -16.54 6.38 -5.79
N PRO A 155 -16.87 5.57 -6.81
CA PRO A 155 -15.88 4.84 -7.59
C PRO A 155 -14.78 5.71 -8.22
N ASN A 156 -15.04 7.00 -8.48
CA ASN A 156 -14.03 7.93 -8.99
C ASN A 156 -12.96 8.30 -7.94
N ASN A 157 -13.19 8.02 -6.66
CA ASN A 157 -12.20 8.21 -5.59
C ASN A 157 -11.31 6.98 -5.39
N LEU A 158 -11.59 5.88 -6.10
CA LEU A 158 -10.77 4.67 -6.08
C LEU A 158 -9.42 4.97 -6.73
N ILE A 159 -8.34 4.55 -6.07
CA ILE A 159 -6.97 4.59 -6.59
C ILE A 159 -6.54 3.21 -7.12
N GLY A 160 -7.16 2.15 -6.61
CA GLY A 160 -7.01 0.77 -7.03
C GLY A 160 -7.05 -0.20 -5.86
N ARG A 161 -7.01 -1.50 -6.15
CA ARG A 161 -7.01 -2.57 -5.15
C ARG A 161 -5.61 -3.10 -4.87
N ALA A 162 -5.36 -3.55 -3.65
CA ALA A 162 -4.13 -4.22 -3.26
C ALA A 162 -4.07 -5.61 -3.90
N VAL A 163 -2.93 -5.97 -4.51
CA VAL A 163 -2.75 -7.29 -5.15
C VAL A 163 -1.49 -8.03 -4.69
N LEU A 164 -0.54 -7.31 -4.09
CA LEU A 164 0.68 -7.89 -3.53
C LEU A 164 1.11 -7.10 -2.30
N ARG A 165 1.64 -7.79 -1.30
CA ARG A 165 2.24 -7.21 -0.09
C ARG A 165 3.70 -7.64 0.01
N VAL A 166 4.58 -6.67 0.27
CA VAL A 166 5.98 -6.87 0.69
C VAL A 166 6.09 -6.45 2.16
N PRO A 167 6.19 -7.41 3.10
CA PRO A 167 6.17 -7.11 4.52
C PRO A 167 7.33 -6.23 4.97
N ALA A 168 7.04 -5.29 5.87
CA ALA A 168 8.01 -4.46 6.60
C ALA A 168 9.01 -3.59 5.79
N LEU A 169 9.07 -3.68 4.46
CA LEU A 169 10.03 -2.94 3.63
C LEU A 169 9.84 -1.42 3.72
N GLY A 170 8.61 -0.96 3.98
CA GLY A 170 8.27 0.44 4.19
C GLY A 170 8.90 1.05 5.44
N TRP A 171 9.36 0.24 6.39
CA TRP A 171 10.09 0.74 7.57
C TRP A 171 11.40 1.44 7.21
N ALA A 172 11.99 1.13 6.05
CA ALA A 172 13.13 1.87 5.51
C ALA A 172 12.83 3.37 5.35
N LYS A 173 11.57 3.75 5.10
CA LYS A 173 11.08 5.14 5.11
C LYS A 173 10.59 5.54 6.50
N LEU A 174 9.70 4.74 7.11
CA LEU A 174 8.93 5.17 8.28
C LEU A 174 9.79 5.50 9.49
N ILE A 175 10.91 4.79 9.69
CA ILE A 175 11.79 4.97 10.87
C ILE A 175 12.25 6.42 11.06
N PHE A 176 12.45 7.18 9.98
CA PHE A 176 12.87 8.57 10.02
C PHE A 176 11.76 9.55 10.47
N PHE A 177 10.50 9.11 10.45
CA PHE A 177 9.34 9.92 10.81
C PHE A 177 8.72 9.53 12.15
N GLU A 178 9.08 8.38 12.74
CA GLU A 178 8.49 7.86 13.96
C GLU A 178 8.54 8.84 15.14
N GLY A 179 9.66 9.55 15.30
CA GLY A 179 9.82 10.52 16.39
C GLY A 179 8.79 11.65 16.36
N SER A 180 8.23 11.96 15.19
CA SER A 180 7.23 13.02 15.01
C SER A 180 5.78 12.57 15.21
N ARG A 181 5.52 11.26 15.27
CA ARG A 181 4.17 10.71 15.44
C ARG A 181 3.70 10.81 16.89
N PRO A 182 2.38 10.83 17.16
CA PRO A 182 1.83 10.62 18.51
C PRO A 182 2.32 9.29 19.11
N ALA A 183 2.49 9.23 20.44
CA ALA A 183 3.13 8.10 21.11
C ALA A 183 2.40 6.76 20.85
N GLU A 184 1.07 6.81 20.80
CA GLU A 184 0.16 5.70 20.52
C GLU A 184 0.25 5.20 19.07
N GLN A 185 0.83 5.96 18.16
CA GLN A 185 1.00 5.58 16.74
C GLN A 185 2.44 5.21 16.38
N ARG A 186 3.35 5.16 17.37
CA ARG A 186 4.77 4.83 17.16
C ARG A 186 5.04 3.32 17.23
N GLY A 187 6.09 2.91 16.52
CA GLY A 187 6.54 1.53 16.43
C GLY A 187 5.62 0.65 15.60
N PHE A 188 5.79 -0.65 15.81
CA PHE A 188 4.94 -1.68 15.25
C PHE A 188 3.55 -1.67 15.90
N CYS A 189 2.56 -2.17 15.16
CA CYS A 189 1.22 -2.37 15.66
C CYS A 189 1.20 -3.34 16.84
N ARG A 190 0.22 -3.15 17.73
CA ARG A 190 0.03 -3.89 18.98
C ARG A 190 -1.45 -4.17 19.16
#